data_AF-A0A161V5J8-F1
#
_entry.id   AF-A0A161V5J8-F1
#
_cell.length_a   1.000
_cell.length_b   1.000
_cell.length_c   1.000
_cell.angle_alpha   90.00
_cell.angle_beta   90.00
_cell.angle_gamma   90.00
#
_symmetry.space_group_name_H-M   'P 1'
#
loop_
_entity.id
_entity.type
_entity.pdbx_description
1 polymer ?
#
loop_
_entity_poly.entity_id
_entity_poly.type
_entity_poly.pdbx_seq_one_letter_code
_entity_poly.pdbx_strand_id
1 'polypeptide(L)'
;MGYWGRISEIFKQFKRSEGGVVAVLVAFLMVLLIVFAGMAIDFGLAFNTRRAVNQSLDAAVLAVANNLATTTLSEDDVQTMVEEYFAANLALSEGSDTVVATPVVNYTVGADFISASATAELNNSFSPLLNILTRSDDDSLDKITVATSSTARFPRNDVEVAVVVDVTGSMSSDIDTLKTASTRLLDALLPEGTNQAKSKIRMSFVPYNEGVKLANDLAEQATFTISESGCVHERITDQAATDVAHDFEDDEGNTDYIGAGFEDCPADAEVVSLTADRNKILSVISDLSADDGTAGHIGITWGWYTISPKWADFWPSGSEPLAYETENLRKYAVFMTDGDFNRYHRDRDDYEDVEDARKELIDDKIDEGTWTPGPNPDGSNKFTRQEHEDLAEFVDWDEESSSGPKGTSSMRAKAVCSNMKSQNITIYSIYFGTSNRERRVMEDCASNDDTFYLATNESALILAFEKIANDIKDIYLSQ
;
A
#
# COMPACT_ATOMS: atom_id res chain seq x y z
N MET A 1 -2.48 -22.93 90.69
CA MET A 1 -1.72 -23.96 89.96
C MET A 1 -2.61 -25.16 89.60
N GLY A 2 -3.67 -24.97 88.80
CA GLY A 2 -4.70 -26.02 88.60
C GLY A 2 -5.07 -26.38 87.15
N TYR A 3 -4.50 -25.69 86.15
CA TYR A 3 -4.88 -25.91 84.74
C TYR A 3 -3.93 -26.87 83.98
N TRP A 4 -2.66 -26.97 84.38
CA TRP A 4 -1.68 -27.82 83.70
C TRP A 4 -1.84 -29.33 83.96
N GLY A 5 -2.39 -29.71 85.12
CA GLY A 5 -2.65 -31.13 85.44
C GLY A 5 -3.77 -31.75 84.61
N ARG A 6 -4.81 -30.96 84.25
CA ARG A 6 -5.94 -31.43 83.43
C ARG A 6 -5.55 -31.68 81.96
N ILE A 7 -4.62 -30.91 81.40
CA ILE A 7 -4.14 -31.11 80.03
C ILE A 7 -3.31 -32.40 79.92
N SER A 8 -2.52 -32.71 80.96
CA SER A 8 -1.71 -33.94 81.04
C SER A 8 -2.57 -35.22 81.09
N GLU A 9 -3.68 -35.19 81.82
CA GLU A 9 -4.62 -36.32 81.90
C GLU A 9 -5.33 -36.57 80.55
N ILE A 10 -5.74 -35.51 79.85
CA ILE A 10 -6.37 -35.60 78.53
C ILE A 10 -5.40 -36.19 77.49
N PHE A 11 -4.12 -35.79 77.52
CA PHE A 11 -3.09 -36.34 76.64
C PHE A 11 -2.76 -37.82 76.92
N LYS A 12 -2.81 -38.23 78.20
CA LYS A 12 -2.62 -39.64 78.58
C LYS A 12 -3.82 -40.52 78.19
N GLN A 13 -5.04 -39.98 78.21
CA GLN A 13 -6.22 -40.65 77.65
C GLN A 13 -6.15 -40.77 76.12
N PHE A 14 -5.61 -39.76 75.43
CA PHE A 14 -5.45 -39.79 73.97
C PHE A 14 -4.48 -40.88 73.50
N LYS A 15 -3.41 -41.13 74.27
CA LYS A 15 -2.38 -42.14 73.95
C LYS A 15 -2.87 -43.60 74.07
N ARG A 16 -4.03 -43.83 74.70
CA ARG A 16 -4.58 -45.17 74.99
C ARG A 16 -5.87 -45.47 74.23
N SER A 17 -6.32 -44.56 73.36
CA SER A 17 -7.54 -44.72 72.56
C SER A 17 -7.19 -45.15 71.14
N GLU A 18 -7.69 -46.31 70.71
CA GLU A 18 -7.58 -46.80 69.33
C GLU A 18 -8.29 -45.86 68.32
N GLY A 19 -9.09 -44.89 68.79
CA GLY A 19 -9.64 -43.80 67.99
C GLY A 19 -8.65 -42.70 67.59
N GLY A 20 -7.42 -42.70 68.12
CA GLY A 20 -6.38 -41.71 67.80
C GLY A 20 -5.72 -41.93 66.42
N VAL A 21 -5.77 -43.16 65.88
CA VAL A 21 -5.24 -43.47 64.54
C VAL A 21 -6.00 -42.69 63.47
N VAL A 22 -7.32 -42.52 63.64
CA VAL A 22 -8.16 -41.76 62.71
C VAL A 22 -7.73 -40.29 62.67
N ALA A 23 -7.39 -39.68 63.81
CA ALA A 23 -6.94 -38.29 63.86
C ALA A 23 -5.58 -38.09 63.16
N VAL A 24 -4.66 -39.05 63.28
CA VAL A 24 -3.36 -39.01 62.58
C VAL A 24 -3.55 -39.17 61.07
N LEU A 25 -4.41 -40.09 60.65
CA LEU A 25 -4.74 -40.32 59.23
C LEU A 25 -5.44 -39.10 58.60
N VAL A 26 -6.37 -38.48 59.32
CA VAL A 26 -7.06 -37.26 58.91
C VAL A 26 -6.10 -36.08 58.82
N ALA A 27 -5.16 -35.91 59.76
CA ALA A 27 -4.14 -34.87 59.68
C ALA A 27 -3.24 -35.04 58.46
N PHE A 28 -2.82 -36.28 58.16
CA PHE A 28 -2.01 -36.58 56.98
C PHE A 28 -2.77 -36.31 55.66
N LEU A 29 -4.04 -36.73 55.59
CA LEU A 29 -4.90 -36.45 54.44
C LEU A 29 -5.17 -34.95 54.26
N MET A 30 -5.34 -34.19 55.34
CA MET A 30 -5.51 -32.73 55.27
C MET A 30 -4.29 -32.06 54.64
N VAL A 31 -3.08 -32.45 55.06
CA VAL A 31 -1.85 -31.91 54.48
C VAL A 31 -1.76 -32.23 52.98
N LEU A 32 -2.08 -33.46 52.57
CA LEU A 32 -2.13 -33.83 51.16
C LEU A 32 -3.14 -33.00 50.36
N LEU A 33 -4.34 -32.78 50.89
CA LEU A 33 -5.35 -31.95 50.22
C LEU A 33 -4.91 -30.49 50.07
N ILE A 34 -4.21 -29.94 51.06
CA ILE A 34 -3.65 -28.59 50.99
C ILE A 34 -2.58 -28.50 49.90
N VAL A 35 -1.70 -29.50 49.78
CA VAL A 35 -0.71 -29.56 48.69
C VAL A 35 -1.39 -29.58 47.33
N PHE A 36 -2.38 -30.46 47.12
CA PHE A 36 -3.09 -30.54 45.84
C PHE A 36 -3.85 -29.25 45.50
N ALA A 37 -4.48 -28.62 46.49
CA ALA A 37 -5.15 -27.34 46.31
C ALA A 37 -4.15 -26.22 45.99
N GLY A 38 -3.01 -26.19 46.68
CA GLY A 38 -1.92 -25.25 46.41
C GLY A 38 -1.38 -25.39 44.99
N MET A 39 -1.01 -26.61 44.59
CA MET A 39 -0.57 -26.89 43.22
C MET A 39 -1.60 -26.47 42.18
N ALA A 40 -2.90 -26.70 42.42
CA ALA A 40 -3.95 -26.27 41.50
C ALA A 40 -3.99 -24.73 41.34
N ILE A 41 -3.72 -23.98 42.42
CA ILE A 41 -3.62 -22.52 42.37
C ILE A 41 -2.36 -22.10 41.59
N ASP A 42 -1.20 -22.70 41.86
CA ASP A 42 0.06 -22.36 41.17
C ASP A 42 -0.02 -22.69 39.67
N PHE A 43 -0.61 -23.83 39.30
CA PHE A 43 -0.90 -24.16 37.90
C PHE A 43 -1.88 -23.19 37.26
N GLY A 44 -2.90 -22.74 38.00
CA GLY A 44 -3.85 -21.73 37.54
C GLY A 44 -3.18 -20.38 37.26
N LEU A 45 -2.31 -19.94 38.16
CA LEU A 45 -1.50 -18.73 37.98
C LEU A 45 -0.56 -18.87 36.78
N ALA A 46 0.19 -19.97 36.68
CA ALA A 46 1.09 -20.22 35.55
C ALA A 46 0.35 -20.26 34.21
N PHE A 47 -0.85 -20.86 34.16
CA PHE A 47 -1.68 -20.88 32.95
C PHE A 47 -2.19 -19.48 32.58
N ASN A 48 -2.62 -18.69 33.56
CA ASN A 48 -3.06 -17.31 33.34
C ASN A 48 -1.90 -16.44 32.84
N THR A 49 -0.72 -16.54 33.44
CA THR A 49 0.48 -15.83 32.98
C THR A 49 0.90 -16.27 31.60
N ARG A 50 0.86 -17.57 31.28
CA ARG A 50 1.12 -18.06 29.93
C ARG A 50 0.19 -17.44 28.91
N ARG A 51 -1.11 -17.38 29.23
CA ARG A 51 -2.10 -16.76 28.35
C ARG A 51 -1.83 -15.27 28.17
N ALA A 52 -1.55 -14.54 29.25
CA ALA A 52 -1.21 -13.13 29.21
C ALA A 52 0.01 -12.86 28.33
N VAL A 53 1.13 -13.54 28.59
CA VAL A 53 2.38 -13.39 27.85
C VAL A 53 2.21 -13.77 26.37
N ASN A 54 1.49 -14.85 26.06
CA ASN A 54 1.16 -15.22 24.67
C ASN A 54 0.39 -14.09 23.97
N GLN A 55 -0.68 -13.59 24.60
CA GLN A 55 -1.53 -12.55 24.01
C GLN A 55 -0.76 -11.24 23.79
N SER A 56 0.08 -10.85 24.74
CA SER A 56 0.92 -9.65 24.61
C SER A 56 2.00 -9.81 23.54
N LEU A 57 2.61 -11.00 23.42
CA LEU A 57 3.61 -11.30 22.40
C LEU A 57 3.01 -11.35 21.00
N ASP A 58 1.86 -12.00 20.83
CA ASP A 58 1.14 -12.06 19.55
C ASP A 58 0.74 -10.66 19.08
N ALA A 59 0.19 -9.83 19.98
CA ALA A 59 -0.16 -8.45 19.66
C ALA A 59 1.06 -7.61 19.25
N ALA A 60 2.20 -7.79 19.92
CA ALA A 60 3.44 -7.09 19.59
C ALA A 60 4.01 -7.53 18.24
N VAL A 61 4.12 -8.84 18.00
CA VAL A 61 4.63 -9.38 16.74
C VAL A 61 3.74 -8.98 15.57
N LEU A 62 2.41 -8.99 15.73
CA LEU A 62 1.48 -8.55 14.70
C LEU A 62 1.57 -7.04 14.42
N ALA A 63 1.69 -6.21 15.47
CA ALA A 63 1.85 -4.76 15.30
C ALA A 63 3.15 -4.41 14.55
N VAL A 64 4.24 -5.11 14.85
CA VAL A 64 5.52 -4.92 14.16
C VAL A 64 5.48 -5.48 12.74
N ALA A 65 4.84 -6.63 12.51
CA ALA A 65 4.63 -7.18 11.16
C ALA A 65 3.86 -6.20 10.27
N ASN A 66 2.83 -5.52 10.79
CA ASN A 66 2.11 -4.47 10.05
C ASN A 66 3.01 -3.27 9.67
N ASN A 67 3.95 -2.88 10.54
CA ASN A 67 4.91 -1.82 10.24
C ASN A 67 5.98 -2.27 9.23
N LEU A 68 6.47 -3.51 9.36
CA LEU A 68 7.44 -4.11 8.43
C LEU A 68 6.86 -4.35 7.04
N ALA A 69 5.54 -4.51 6.96
CA ALA A 69 4.83 -4.52 5.71
C ALA A 69 5.10 -3.19 4.99
N THR A 70 4.81 -2.02 5.61
CA THR A 70 4.89 -0.64 5.05
C THR A 70 6.23 0.04 5.03
N THR A 71 7.14 -0.39 5.90
CA THR A 71 8.40 0.30 6.08
C THR A 71 9.54 -0.68 6.15
N THR A 72 10.68 -0.28 5.58
CA THR A 72 11.94 -1.01 5.75
C THR A 72 12.57 -0.57 7.07
N LEU A 73 12.66 -1.49 8.04
CA LEU A 73 13.23 -1.26 9.36
C LEU A 73 14.53 -2.05 9.55
N SER A 74 15.44 -1.53 10.39
CA SER A 74 16.64 -2.27 10.77
C SER A 74 16.32 -3.33 11.83
N GLU A 75 17.21 -4.30 12.03
CA GLU A 75 17.02 -5.35 13.04
C GLU A 75 16.91 -4.78 14.47
N ASP A 76 17.64 -3.70 14.76
CA ASP A 76 17.62 -3.01 16.05
C ASP A 76 16.30 -2.24 16.28
N ASP A 77 15.79 -1.57 15.23
CA ASP A 77 14.48 -0.91 15.26
C ASP A 77 13.37 -1.92 15.54
N VAL A 78 13.43 -3.10 14.89
CA VAL A 78 12.44 -4.18 15.06
C VAL A 78 12.47 -4.74 16.48
N GLN A 79 13.66 -5.01 17.03
CA GLN A 79 13.81 -5.46 18.41
C GLN A 79 13.19 -4.45 19.38
N THR A 80 13.54 -3.17 19.23
CA THR A 80 13.04 -2.09 20.09
C THR A 80 11.51 -1.98 20.01
N MET A 81 10.93 -2.01 18.81
CA MET A 81 9.48 -1.93 18.64
C MET A 81 8.75 -3.13 19.26
N VAL A 82 9.27 -4.36 19.11
CA VAL A 82 8.65 -5.54 19.75
C VAL A 82 8.68 -5.39 21.27
N GLU A 83 9.79 -4.93 21.85
CA GLU A 83 9.90 -4.70 23.29
C GLU A 83 8.88 -3.67 23.79
N GLU A 84 8.74 -2.55 23.09
CA GLU A 84 7.79 -1.49 23.43
C GLU A 84 6.33 -1.98 23.37
N TYR A 85 5.93 -2.61 22.26
CA TYR A 85 4.57 -3.15 22.12
C TYR A 85 4.31 -4.28 23.12
N PHE A 86 5.30 -5.14 23.38
CA PHE A 86 5.16 -6.23 24.34
C PHE A 86 4.99 -5.70 25.76
N ALA A 87 5.81 -4.73 26.19
CA ALA A 87 5.71 -4.11 27.50
C ALA A 87 4.38 -3.37 27.69
N ALA A 88 3.93 -2.64 26.67
CA ALA A 88 2.64 -1.93 26.70
C ALA A 88 1.45 -2.90 26.84
N ASN A 89 1.45 -4.01 26.09
CA ASN A 89 0.38 -5.00 26.15
C ASN A 89 0.43 -5.86 27.42
N LEU A 90 1.62 -6.06 28.01
CA LEU A 90 1.78 -6.82 29.25
C LEU A 90 1.28 -6.01 30.46
N ALA A 91 1.49 -4.69 30.47
CA ALA A 91 1.01 -3.78 31.53
C ALA A 91 -0.52 -3.79 31.68
N LEU A 92 -1.26 -4.15 30.62
CA LEU A 92 -2.72 -4.27 30.65
C LEU A 92 -3.21 -5.56 31.35
N SER A 93 -2.31 -6.53 31.58
CA SER A 93 -2.64 -7.86 32.10
C SER A 93 -2.17 -8.09 33.55
N GLU A 94 -1.82 -7.04 34.30
CA GLU A 94 -1.19 -7.17 35.62
C GLU A 94 -1.94 -8.10 36.59
N GLY A 95 -1.27 -9.22 36.92
CA GLY A 95 -1.31 -9.86 38.22
C GLY A 95 0.08 -9.71 38.86
N SER A 96 0.13 -9.13 40.07
CA SER A 96 1.36 -8.85 40.80
C SER A 96 2.18 -10.11 41.08
N ASP A 97 3.52 -10.02 40.98
CA ASP A 97 4.55 -11.07 41.19
C ASP A 97 4.93 -11.96 39.99
N THR A 98 5.06 -11.38 38.78
CA THR A 98 5.69 -12.08 37.64
C THR A 98 6.93 -11.35 37.13
N VAL A 99 8.03 -12.08 36.95
CA VAL A 99 9.22 -11.57 36.25
C VAL A 99 9.16 -12.09 34.82
N VAL A 100 8.90 -11.19 33.88
CA VAL A 100 8.88 -11.51 32.44
C VAL A 100 10.20 -11.03 31.82
N ALA A 101 10.91 -11.94 31.16
CA ALA A 101 12.12 -11.61 30.44
C ALA A 101 11.80 -10.80 29.18
N THR A 102 12.76 -9.99 28.74
CA THR A 102 12.66 -9.29 27.47
C THR A 102 12.52 -10.30 26.32
N PRO A 103 11.64 -10.04 25.35
CA PRO A 103 11.44 -10.93 24.21
C PRO A 103 12.70 -10.99 23.34
N VAL A 104 13.08 -12.21 22.94
CA VAL A 104 14.14 -12.44 21.95
C VAL A 104 13.49 -12.49 20.56
N VAL A 105 13.84 -11.54 19.71
CA VAL A 105 13.33 -11.45 18.33
C VAL A 105 14.33 -12.09 17.36
N ASN A 106 13.81 -12.89 16.43
CA ASN A 106 14.54 -13.31 15.25
C ASN A 106 13.88 -12.67 14.02
N TYR A 107 14.60 -11.72 13.44
CA TYR A 107 14.26 -11.05 12.20
C TYR A 107 15.57 -10.78 11.45
N THR A 108 15.55 -10.96 10.12
CA THR A 108 16.63 -10.54 9.23
C THR A 108 16.06 -9.56 8.23
N VAL A 109 16.79 -8.48 7.93
CA VAL A 109 16.31 -7.49 6.94
C VAL A 109 15.94 -8.17 5.64
N GLY A 110 14.74 -7.88 5.16
CA GLY A 110 14.19 -8.50 3.97
C GLY A 110 13.63 -9.90 4.18
N ALA A 111 13.39 -10.38 5.42
CA ALA A 111 12.55 -11.55 5.69
C ALA A 111 11.04 -11.26 5.49
N ASP A 112 10.22 -12.30 5.31
CA ASP A 112 8.73 -12.29 5.13
C ASP A 112 8.04 -12.74 6.42
N PHE A 113 8.83 -13.01 7.46
CA PHE A 113 8.32 -13.35 8.77
C PHE A 113 9.20 -12.75 9.84
N ILE A 114 8.57 -12.48 10.97
CA ILE A 114 9.19 -12.10 12.23
C ILE A 114 8.77 -13.17 13.23
N SER A 115 9.72 -13.62 14.05
CA SER A 115 9.41 -14.47 15.20
C SER A 115 9.97 -13.85 16.46
N ALA A 116 9.20 -13.93 17.55
CA ALA A 116 9.67 -13.52 18.86
C ALA A 116 9.37 -14.60 19.89
N SER A 117 10.20 -14.69 20.91
CA SER A 117 10.05 -15.63 22.01
C SER A 117 10.20 -14.91 23.35
N ALA A 118 9.33 -15.19 24.29
CA ALA A 118 9.36 -14.59 25.63
C ALA A 118 9.29 -15.68 26.69
N THR A 119 9.95 -15.43 27.82
CA THR A 119 9.95 -16.34 28.97
C THR A 119 9.51 -15.60 30.22
N ALA A 120 8.61 -16.18 30.99
CA ALA A 120 8.19 -15.67 32.30
C ALA A 120 8.53 -16.66 33.41
N GLU A 121 9.08 -16.15 34.50
CA GLU A 121 9.33 -16.91 35.72
C GLU A 121 8.31 -16.53 36.79
N LEU A 122 7.66 -17.56 37.35
CA LEU A 122 6.74 -17.43 38.48
C LEU A 122 7.31 -18.15 39.68
N ASN A 123 7.28 -17.48 40.84
CA ASN A 123 7.57 -18.15 42.10
C ASN A 123 6.36 -19.00 42.50
N ASN A 124 6.62 -20.26 42.84
CA ASN A 124 5.61 -21.20 43.26
C ASN A 124 5.31 -20.99 44.76
N SER A 125 4.06 -20.71 45.11
CA SER A 125 3.69 -20.37 46.49
C SER A 125 3.54 -21.60 47.39
N PHE A 126 3.26 -22.77 46.79
CA PHE A 126 3.01 -24.01 47.54
C PHE A 126 4.04 -25.11 47.29
N SER A 127 5.01 -24.94 46.39
CA SER A 127 6.18 -25.84 46.26
C SER A 127 6.99 -26.00 47.55
N PRO A 128 7.17 -24.97 48.43
CA PRO A 128 7.99 -25.17 49.62
C PRO A 128 7.38 -26.20 50.57
N LEU A 129 6.04 -26.34 50.55
CA LEU A 129 5.33 -27.35 51.32
C LEU A 129 5.62 -28.77 50.80
N LEU A 130 5.80 -28.91 49.48
CA LEU A 130 6.18 -30.16 48.83
C LEU A 130 7.65 -30.52 49.11
N ASN A 131 8.55 -29.54 49.14
CA ASN A 131 9.97 -29.75 49.51
C ASN A 131 10.09 -30.26 50.96
N ILE A 132 9.29 -29.72 51.88
CA ILE A 132 9.23 -30.19 53.28
C ILE A 132 8.73 -31.64 53.38
N LEU A 133 7.73 -32.03 52.56
CA LEU A 133 7.15 -33.37 52.59
C LEU A 133 8.02 -34.43 51.92
N THR A 134 8.69 -34.07 50.83
CA THR A 134 9.56 -34.96 50.06
C THR A 134 10.99 -34.99 50.58
N ARG A 135 11.34 -34.05 51.48
CA ARG A 135 12.69 -33.89 52.04
C ARG A 135 13.72 -33.69 50.92
N SER A 136 13.30 -32.95 49.92
CA SER A 136 14.06 -32.55 48.75
C SER A 136 14.67 -31.17 49.02
N ASP A 137 15.95 -31.00 48.67
CA ASP A 137 16.66 -29.71 48.66
C ASP A 137 16.74 -29.17 47.21
N ASP A 138 15.85 -29.62 46.33
CA ASP A 138 15.81 -29.19 44.93
C ASP A 138 14.98 -27.90 44.79
N ASP A 139 15.68 -26.79 44.55
CA ASP A 139 15.09 -25.48 44.27
C ASP A 139 14.36 -25.44 42.90
N SER A 140 14.47 -26.49 42.06
CA SER A 140 13.82 -26.54 40.75
C SER A 140 12.29 -26.51 40.81
N LEU A 141 11.70 -26.83 41.97
CA LEU A 141 10.25 -26.80 42.20
C LEU A 141 9.74 -25.41 42.58
N ASP A 142 10.63 -24.49 42.97
CA ASP A 142 10.30 -23.16 43.48
C ASP A 142 9.94 -22.17 42.39
N LYS A 143 10.24 -22.51 41.14
CA LYS A 143 9.91 -21.68 39.98
C LYS A 143 9.23 -22.47 38.88
N ILE A 144 8.24 -21.85 38.27
CA ILE A 144 7.63 -22.33 37.03
C ILE A 144 8.05 -21.37 35.92
N THR A 145 8.82 -21.88 34.96
CA THR A 145 9.17 -21.15 33.74
C THR A 145 8.12 -21.42 32.67
N VAL A 146 7.56 -20.35 32.12
CA VAL A 146 6.64 -20.39 30.99
C VAL A 146 7.36 -19.80 29.78
N ALA A 147 7.44 -20.57 28.70
CA ALA A 147 7.98 -20.10 27.42
C ALA A 147 6.86 -19.96 26.39
N THR A 148 6.93 -18.90 25.61
CA THR A 148 6.00 -18.59 24.52
C THR A 148 6.79 -18.19 23.28
N SER A 149 6.23 -18.48 22.12
CA SER A 149 6.79 -18.08 20.83
C SER A 149 5.66 -17.66 19.91
N SER A 150 5.83 -16.54 19.24
CA SER A 150 4.90 -16.04 18.23
C SER A 150 5.63 -15.82 16.92
N THR A 151 4.93 -15.98 15.81
CA THR A 151 5.45 -15.74 14.46
C THR A 151 4.36 -15.10 13.64
N ALA A 152 4.67 -13.98 13.00
CA ALA A 152 3.81 -13.36 12.00
C ALA A 152 4.52 -13.30 10.66
N ARG A 153 3.76 -13.53 9.60
CA ARG A 153 4.18 -13.29 8.23
C ARG A 153 3.67 -11.93 7.76
N PHE A 154 4.41 -11.30 6.88
CA PHE A 154 4.06 -10.06 6.22
C PHE A 154 4.65 -10.07 4.81
N PRO A 155 4.00 -9.42 3.83
CA PRO A 155 4.51 -9.39 2.47
C PRO A 155 5.79 -8.56 2.36
N ARG A 156 6.50 -8.73 1.26
CA ARG A 156 7.68 -7.93 0.91
C ARG A 156 7.47 -7.03 -0.30
N ASN A 157 6.23 -6.86 -0.73
CA ASN A 157 6.00 -6.23 -2.02
C ASN A 157 6.24 -4.72 -1.97
N ASP A 158 7.01 -4.21 -2.91
CA ASP A 158 6.98 -2.78 -3.23
C ASP A 158 5.70 -2.50 -4.02
N VAL A 159 5.07 -1.36 -3.73
CA VAL A 159 3.78 -1.00 -4.29
C VAL A 159 3.85 0.37 -4.95
N GLU A 160 3.48 0.41 -6.22
CA GLU A 160 3.30 1.66 -6.97
C GLU A 160 1.84 1.79 -7.38
N VAL A 161 1.22 2.90 -7.00
CA VAL A 161 -0.21 3.16 -7.25
C VAL A 161 -0.37 4.44 -8.06
N ALA A 162 -1.02 4.34 -9.23
CA ALA A 162 -1.51 5.51 -9.94
C ALA A 162 -2.98 5.77 -9.61
N VAL A 163 -3.28 6.94 -9.06
CA VAL A 163 -4.66 7.36 -8.80
C VAL A 163 -5.05 8.41 -9.83
N VAL A 164 -6.07 8.13 -10.63
CA VAL A 164 -6.58 9.01 -11.69
C VAL A 164 -8.00 9.41 -11.34
N VAL A 165 -8.25 10.71 -11.24
CA VAL A 165 -9.54 11.23 -10.78
C VAL A 165 -10.12 12.23 -11.76
N ASP A 166 -11.40 12.01 -12.09
CA ASP A 166 -12.22 12.91 -12.88
C ASP A 166 -12.54 14.18 -12.08
N VAL A 167 -12.11 15.33 -12.62
CA VAL A 167 -12.42 16.65 -12.09
C VAL A 167 -13.18 17.48 -13.14
N THR A 168 -14.04 16.83 -13.90
CA THR A 168 -14.79 17.48 -14.99
C THR A 168 -15.98 18.27 -14.47
N GLY A 169 -16.58 19.12 -15.30
CA GLY A 169 -17.69 19.98 -14.89
C GLY A 169 -18.90 19.22 -14.30
N SER A 170 -19.11 17.95 -14.65
CA SER A 170 -20.16 17.10 -14.05
C SER A 170 -19.93 16.83 -12.56
N MET A 171 -18.67 16.84 -12.12
CA MET A 171 -18.26 16.65 -10.73
C MET A 171 -18.43 17.90 -9.86
N SER A 172 -18.94 19.01 -10.39
CA SER A 172 -19.01 20.30 -9.66
C SER A 172 -19.78 20.25 -8.33
N SER A 173 -20.79 19.39 -8.21
CA SER A 173 -21.50 19.17 -6.94
C SER A 173 -20.82 18.19 -5.98
N ASP A 174 -19.86 17.41 -6.48
CA ASP A 174 -19.33 16.23 -5.80
C ASP A 174 -17.81 16.28 -5.59
N ILE A 175 -17.17 17.39 -5.98
CA ILE A 175 -15.72 17.56 -5.84
C ILE A 175 -15.25 17.46 -4.38
N ASP A 176 -16.02 17.98 -3.42
CA ASP A 176 -15.70 17.87 -1.99
C ASP A 176 -15.77 16.42 -1.48
N THR A 177 -16.69 15.64 -2.05
CA THR A 177 -16.79 14.20 -1.78
C THR A 177 -15.58 13.47 -2.36
N LEU A 178 -15.18 13.79 -3.59
CA LEU A 178 -13.97 13.24 -4.21
C LEU A 178 -12.71 13.58 -3.40
N LYS A 179 -12.58 14.82 -2.92
CA LYS A 179 -11.49 15.24 -2.03
C LYS A 179 -11.45 14.39 -0.77
N THR A 180 -12.61 14.17 -0.15
CA THR A 180 -12.75 13.33 1.04
C THR A 180 -12.35 11.89 0.75
N ALA A 181 -12.87 11.29 -0.33
CA ALA A 181 -12.60 9.90 -0.71
C ALA A 181 -11.11 9.69 -1.06
N SER A 182 -10.52 10.61 -1.82
CA SER A 182 -9.09 10.59 -2.17
C SER A 182 -8.21 10.74 -0.93
N THR A 183 -8.60 11.59 0.02
CA THR A 183 -7.89 11.73 1.31
C THR A 183 -7.95 10.44 2.12
N ARG A 184 -9.08 9.71 2.12
CA ARG A 184 -9.17 8.41 2.81
C ARG A 184 -8.27 7.35 2.19
N LEU A 185 -8.17 7.30 0.87
CA LEU A 185 -7.23 6.43 0.17
C LEU A 185 -5.78 6.79 0.52
N LEU A 186 -5.45 8.10 0.54
CA LEU A 186 -4.14 8.59 0.94
C LEU A 186 -3.81 8.23 2.39
N ASP A 187 -4.71 8.50 3.33
CA ASP A 187 -4.54 8.21 4.76
C ASP A 187 -4.31 6.72 5.02
N ALA A 188 -4.96 5.87 4.23
CA ALA A 188 -4.70 4.46 4.27
C ALA A 188 -3.30 4.15 3.72
N LEU A 189 -3.01 4.48 2.47
CA LEU A 189 -1.79 4.03 1.79
C LEU A 189 -0.50 4.70 2.28
N LEU A 190 -0.57 5.98 2.65
CA LEU A 190 0.53 6.78 3.18
C LEU A 190 0.05 7.54 4.43
N PRO A 191 0.00 6.87 5.61
CA PRO A 191 -0.50 7.48 6.84
C PRO A 191 0.37 8.65 7.33
N GLU A 192 -0.17 9.46 8.24
CA GLU A 192 0.59 10.54 8.88
C GLU A 192 1.86 9.99 9.57
N GLY A 193 2.99 10.69 9.40
CA GLY A 193 4.29 10.27 9.93
C GLY A 193 5.07 9.29 9.04
N THR A 194 4.56 8.96 7.83
CA THR A 194 5.29 8.13 6.86
C THR A 194 6.69 8.69 6.59
N ASN A 195 7.71 7.86 6.79
CA ASN A 195 9.09 8.19 6.42
C ASN A 195 9.31 7.86 4.94
N GLN A 196 9.41 8.90 4.11
CA GLN A 196 9.52 8.78 2.66
C GLN A 196 10.66 7.84 2.23
N ALA A 197 11.82 7.91 2.90
CA ALA A 197 13.00 7.11 2.54
C ALA A 197 12.89 5.62 2.91
N LYS A 198 11.91 5.26 3.76
CA LYS A 198 11.67 3.87 4.21
C LYS A 198 10.36 3.30 3.66
N SER A 199 9.54 4.09 2.97
CA SER A 199 8.23 3.67 2.48
C SER A 199 8.36 2.66 1.35
N LYS A 200 7.61 1.57 1.43
CA LYS A 200 7.45 0.59 0.33
C LYS A 200 6.29 0.91 -0.61
N ILE A 201 5.45 1.87 -0.22
CA ILE A 201 4.33 2.33 -1.04
C ILE A 201 4.70 3.70 -1.62
N ARG A 202 4.53 3.84 -2.93
CA ARG A 202 4.60 5.12 -3.66
C ARG A 202 3.32 5.31 -4.43
N MET A 203 2.80 6.54 -4.41
CA MET A 203 1.56 6.90 -5.08
C MET A 203 1.80 8.09 -6.00
N SER A 204 1.22 8.04 -7.20
CA SER A 204 1.05 9.19 -8.08
C SER A 204 -0.43 9.59 -8.10
N PHE A 205 -0.71 10.86 -8.36
CA PHE A 205 -2.06 11.41 -8.36
C PHE A 205 -2.27 12.27 -9.61
N VAL A 206 -3.28 11.93 -10.42
CA VAL A 206 -3.52 12.48 -11.76
C VAL A 206 -4.96 12.98 -11.86
N PRO A 207 -5.22 14.24 -11.52
CA PRO A 207 -6.48 14.91 -11.87
C PRO A 207 -6.57 15.10 -13.38
N TYR A 208 -7.77 14.91 -13.95
CA TYR A 208 -7.99 15.18 -15.37
C TYR A 208 -9.35 15.84 -15.64
N ASN A 209 -9.40 16.63 -16.71
CA ASN A 209 -10.63 17.06 -17.38
C ASN A 209 -10.51 16.84 -18.89
N GLU A 210 -10.31 17.88 -19.71
CA GLU A 210 -10.00 17.75 -21.15
C GLU A 210 -8.53 17.43 -21.42
N GLY A 211 -7.66 17.64 -20.43
CA GLY A 211 -6.26 17.25 -20.42
C GLY A 211 -5.76 16.94 -18.99
N VAL A 212 -4.45 16.91 -18.81
CA VAL A 212 -3.82 16.90 -17.48
C VAL A 212 -2.84 18.06 -17.35
N LYS A 213 -2.64 18.54 -16.12
CA LYS A 213 -1.73 19.62 -15.81
C LYS A 213 -0.41 19.06 -15.29
N LEU A 214 0.69 19.31 -15.97
CA LEU A 214 2.04 19.09 -15.44
C LEU A 214 2.64 20.40 -14.93
N ALA A 215 3.71 20.28 -14.15
CA ALA A 215 4.63 21.40 -13.95
C ALA A 215 5.17 21.86 -15.33
N ASN A 216 5.33 23.17 -15.51
CA ASN A 216 5.64 23.75 -16.83
C ASN A 216 6.91 23.16 -17.46
N ASP A 217 7.95 22.89 -16.68
CA ASP A 217 9.20 22.30 -17.17
C ASP A 217 8.99 20.86 -17.68
N LEU A 218 8.14 20.07 -17.02
CA LEU A 218 7.75 18.74 -17.47
C LEU A 218 6.84 18.79 -18.69
N ALA A 219 5.95 19.78 -18.79
CA ALA A 219 5.11 19.97 -19.98
C ALA A 219 5.94 20.36 -21.20
N GLU A 220 6.87 21.31 -21.06
CA GLU A 220 7.83 21.69 -22.10
C GLU A 220 8.68 20.48 -22.51
N GLN A 221 9.09 19.63 -21.56
CA GLN A 221 9.79 18.39 -21.87
C GLN A 221 8.91 17.42 -22.66
N ALA A 222 7.68 17.14 -22.20
CA ALA A 222 6.78 16.15 -22.79
C ALA A 222 6.35 16.51 -24.22
N THR A 223 6.25 17.81 -24.50
CA THR A 223 5.62 18.33 -25.72
C THR A 223 6.62 19.02 -26.64
N PHE A 224 7.93 18.92 -26.36
CA PHE A 224 8.97 19.62 -27.10
C PHE A 224 8.67 21.13 -27.22
N THR A 225 8.46 21.77 -26.06
CA THR A 225 8.21 23.20 -25.86
C THR A 225 6.86 23.75 -26.33
N ILE A 226 5.99 22.92 -26.92
CA ILE A 226 4.66 23.37 -27.37
C ILE A 226 3.75 23.79 -26.20
N SER A 227 3.83 23.10 -25.05
CA SER A 227 3.07 23.46 -23.84
C SER A 227 3.90 24.27 -22.85
N GLU A 228 3.73 25.60 -22.87
CA GLU A 228 4.30 26.51 -21.87
C GLU A 228 3.37 26.71 -20.65
N SER A 229 2.08 26.37 -20.80
CA SER A 229 1.05 26.56 -19.77
C SER A 229 0.93 25.37 -18.82
N GLY A 230 1.64 24.26 -19.06
CA GLY A 230 1.57 23.05 -18.25
C GLY A 230 0.51 22.04 -18.72
N CYS A 231 -0.40 22.42 -19.62
CA CYS A 231 -1.46 21.53 -20.09
C CYS A 231 -0.98 20.56 -21.18
N VAL A 232 -1.21 19.27 -20.99
CA VAL A 232 -0.83 18.21 -21.92
C VAL A 232 -1.98 17.23 -22.14
N HIS A 233 -2.02 16.63 -23.33
CA HIS A 233 -3.15 15.84 -23.82
C HIS A 233 -2.70 14.42 -24.22
N GLU A 234 -3.44 13.78 -25.13
CA GLU A 234 -3.09 12.46 -25.69
C GLU A 234 -2.13 12.58 -26.87
N ARG A 235 -1.51 11.44 -27.21
CA ARG A 235 -0.97 11.21 -28.55
C ARG A 235 -2.12 10.79 -29.46
N ILE A 236 -2.01 11.05 -30.75
CA ILE A 236 -3.11 10.84 -31.70
C ILE A 236 -2.82 9.81 -32.80
N THR A 237 -1.58 9.36 -32.90
CA THR A 237 -1.16 8.32 -33.87
C THR A 237 -1.13 6.93 -33.20
N ASP A 238 -0.35 6.01 -33.74
CA ASP A 238 -0.33 4.59 -33.37
C ASP A 238 0.12 4.33 -31.92
N GLN A 239 0.83 5.28 -31.27
CA GLN A 239 1.29 5.11 -29.89
C GLN A 239 0.30 5.64 -28.83
N ALA A 240 -0.87 6.15 -29.23
CA ALA A 240 -1.90 6.72 -28.34
C ALA A 240 -2.35 5.81 -27.19
N ALA A 241 -2.26 4.50 -27.35
CA ALA A 241 -2.66 3.53 -26.34
C ALA A 241 -1.48 2.74 -25.76
N THR A 242 -0.26 3.25 -25.88
CA THR A 242 0.97 2.57 -25.44
C THR A 242 1.65 3.36 -24.32
N ASP A 243 2.68 2.78 -23.70
CA ASP A 243 3.51 3.43 -22.70
C ASP A 243 4.89 3.84 -23.23
N VAL A 244 5.07 3.94 -24.55
CA VAL A 244 6.34 4.44 -25.11
C VAL A 244 6.70 5.80 -24.52
N ALA A 245 8.00 6.06 -24.41
CA ALA A 245 8.52 7.29 -23.83
C ALA A 245 8.00 8.54 -24.58
N HIS A 246 8.01 9.70 -23.93
CA HIS A 246 7.57 10.97 -24.50
C HIS A 246 8.25 11.31 -25.84
N ASP A 247 9.54 11.01 -25.97
CA ASP A 247 10.43 11.19 -27.10
C ASP A 247 10.48 9.96 -28.02
N PHE A 248 9.31 9.36 -28.26
CA PHE A 248 9.21 8.18 -29.11
C PHE A 248 9.72 8.46 -30.52
N GLU A 249 10.73 7.69 -30.92
CA GLU A 249 11.23 7.57 -32.28
C GLU A 249 11.57 6.10 -32.52
N ASP A 250 11.06 5.49 -33.59
CA ASP A 250 11.40 4.11 -33.94
C ASP A 250 12.72 4.02 -34.74
N ASP A 251 13.03 2.83 -35.26
CA ASP A 251 14.27 2.57 -36.02
C ASP A 251 14.23 3.14 -37.46
N GLU A 252 13.04 3.53 -37.94
CA GLU A 252 12.79 4.13 -39.25
C GLU A 252 12.64 5.66 -39.16
N GLY A 253 12.80 6.21 -37.95
CA GLY A 253 12.65 7.62 -37.67
C GLY A 253 11.20 8.07 -37.64
N ASN A 254 10.22 7.17 -37.46
CA ASN A 254 8.83 7.58 -37.24
C ASN A 254 8.70 8.09 -35.81
N THR A 255 8.04 9.24 -35.67
CA THR A 255 7.85 9.93 -34.39
C THR A 255 6.39 9.94 -33.99
N ASP A 256 6.12 10.10 -32.70
CA ASP A 256 4.78 10.42 -32.22
C ASP A 256 4.90 11.50 -31.15
N TYR A 257 4.00 12.48 -31.17
CA TYR A 257 4.06 13.65 -30.29
C TYR A 257 2.89 13.67 -29.32
N ILE A 258 3.12 14.27 -28.15
CA ILE A 258 2.09 14.48 -27.13
C ILE A 258 1.36 15.79 -27.44
N GLY A 259 0.03 15.73 -27.39
CA GLY A 259 -0.82 16.89 -27.65
C GLY A 259 -0.66 18.02 -26.65
N ALA A 260 -0.66 19.25 -27.17
CA ALA A 260 -0.50 20.49 -26.45
C ALA A 260 -1.20 21.64 -27.19
N GLY A 261 -1.25 22.83 -26.59
CA GLY A 261 -1.76 24.03 -27.25
C GLY A 261 -3.14 24.51 -26.79
N PHE A 262 -3.84 23.74 -25.97
CA PHE A 262 -5.05 24.16 -25.27
C PHE A 262 -4.77 24.38 -23.78
N GLU A 263 -5.41 25.39 -23.19
CA GLU A 263 -5.35 25.66 -21.75
C GLU A 263 -6.42 24.85 -20.97
N ASP A 264 -7.11 23.93 -21.64
CA ASP A 264 -8.21 23.12 -21.12
C ASP A 264 -7.67 21.88 -20.37
N CYS A 265 -7.03 22.15 -19.23
CA CYS A 265 -6.62 21.14 -18.25
C CYS A 265 -6.96 21.62 -16.82
N PRO A 266 -6.81 20.81 -15.75
CA PRO A 266 -7.06 21.30 -14.40
C PRO A 266 -6.18 22.52 -14.07
N ALA A 267 -6.79 23.64 -13.65
CA ALA A 267 -6.08 24.91 -13.51
C ALA A 267 -4.97 24.89 -12.44
N ASP A 268 -5.30 24.39 -11.25
CA ASP A 268 -4.42 24.42 -10.07
C ASP A 268 -3.90 23.03 -9.66
N ALA A 269 -4.58 21.96 -10.08
CA ALA A 269 -4.29 20.60 -9.62
C ALA A 269 -3.34 19.86 -10.57
N GLU A 270 -2.04 20.01 -10.31
CA GLU A 270 -0.97 19.36 -11.09
C GLU A 270 -0.86 17.85 -10.84
N VAL A 271 -0.39 17.12 -11.84
CA VAL A 271 0.00 15.71 -11.72
C VAL A 271 1.14 15.57 -10.73
N VAL A 272 0.94 14.72 -9.72
CA VAL A 272 1.99 14.29 -8.81
C VAL A 272 2.54 12.97 -9.31
N SER A 273 3.81 12.97 -9.73
CA SER A 273 4.55 11.73 -10.07
C SER A 273 4.72 10.83 -8.83
N LEU A 274 5.14 9.57 -9.03
CA LEU A 274 5.25 8.59 -7.95
C LEU A 274 6.04 9.14 -6.75
N THR A 275 5.41 9.18 -5.58
CA THR A 275 6.08 9.66 -4.38
C THR A 275 5.55 8.98 -3.11
N ALA A 276 6.37 8.98 -2.07
CA ALA A 276 5.93 8.68 -0.70
C ALA A 276 5.68 9.97 0.11
N ASP A 277 5.83 11.15 -0.51
CA ASP A 277 5.54 12.44 0.11
C ASP A 277 4.03 12.69 0.17
N ARG A 278 3.43 12.30 1.30
CA ARG A 278 2.01 12.51 1.59
C ARG A 278 1.57 13.96 1.38
N ASN A 279 2.41 14.94 1.72
CA ASN A 279 1.99 16.34 1.69
C ASN A 279 1.84 16.87 0.27
N LYS A 280 2.66 16.38 -0.68
CA LYS A 280 2.51 16.73 -2.10
C LYS A 280 1.16 16.26 -2.64
N ILE A 281 0.79 15.02 -2.35
CA ILE A 281 -0.48 14.45 -2.80
C ILE A 281 -1.66 15.15 -2.11
N LEU A 282 -1.56 15.41 -0.81
CA LEU A 282 -2.61 16.11 -0.06
C LEU A 282 -2.85 17.54 -0.57
N SER A 283 -1.78 18.25 -0.97
CA SER A 283 -1.91 19.59 -1.57
C SER A 283 -2.73 19.54 -2.85
N VAL A 284 -2.39 18.64 -3.77
CA VAL A 284 -3.13 18.49 -5.04
C VAL A 284 -4.57 18.07 -4.81
N ILE A 285 -4.83 17.19 -3.83
CA ILE A 285 -6.21 16.84 -3.43
C ILE A 285 -6.96 18.10 -2.95
N SER A 286 -6.34 18.97 -2.15
CA SER A 286 -7.01 20.21 -1.71
C SER A 286 -7.29 21.18 -2.85
N ASP A 287 -6.48 21.15 -3.91
CA ASP A 287 -6.55 22.06 -5.06
C ASP A 287 -7.54 21.58 -6.15
N LEU A 288 -8.14 20.39 -6.01
CA LEU A 288 -9.10 19.90 -7.02
C LEU A 288 -10.29 20.87 -7.20
N SER A 289 -10.58 21.18 -8.45
CA SER A 289 -11.74 21.96 -8.87
C SER A 289 -12.37 21.31 -10.09
N ALA A 290 -13.69 21.32 -10.16
CA ALA A 290 -14.43 20.75 -11.29
C ALA A 290 -14.52 21.75 -12.45
N ASP A 291 -14.07 21.38 -13.64
CA ASP A 291 -14.25 22.21 -14.85
C ASP A 291 -14.26 21.41 -16.16
N ASP A 292 -14.82 21.99 -17.21
CA ASP A 292 -14.76 21.53 -18.61
C ASP A 292 -15.31 20.11 -18.89
N GLY A 293 -14.98 19.57 -20.08
CA GLY A 293 -15.40 18.27 -20.58
C GLY A 293 -14.51 17.11 -20.13
N THR A 294 -14.87 15.90 -20.55
CA THR A 294 -14.37 14.65 -19.96
C THR A 294 -13.50 13.87 -20.93
N ALA A 295 -12.18 14.02 -20.86
CA ALA A 295 -11.18 13.27 -21.62
C ALA A 295 -10.52 12.16 -20.78
N GLY A 296 -11.33 11.23 -20.23
CA GLY A 296 -10.83 10.23 -19.29
C GLY A 296 -9.78 9.26 -19.82
N HIS A 297 -9.71 9.03 -21.13
CA HIS A 297 -8.60 8.27 -21.73
C HIS A 297 -7.25 8.99 -21.57
N ILE A 298 -7.23 10.32 -21.56
CA ILE A 298 -6.01 11.12 -21.33
C ILE A 298 -5.54 10.94 -19.90
N GLY A 299 -6.44 11.12 -18.93
CA GLY A 299 -6.14 10.89 -17.51
C GLY A 299 -5.64 9.46 -17.24
N ILE A 300 -6.31 8.45 -17.81
CA ILE A 300 -5.90 7.03 -17.68
C ILE A 300 -4.50 6.81 -18.26
N THR A 301 -4.22 7.39 -19.44
CA THR A 301 -2.93 7.24 -20.12
C THR A 301 -1.80 7.90 -19.32
N TRP A 302 -2.00 9.13 -18.86
CA TRP A 302 -1.04 9.83 -18.00
C TRP A 302 -0.85 9.12 -16.65
N GLY A 303 -1.90 8.53 -16.09
CA GLY A 303 -1.80 7.63 -14.93
C GLY A 303 -0.96 6.38 -15.21
N TRP A 304 -0.94 5.87 -16.44
CA TRP A 304 -0.04 4.78 -16.79
C TRP A 304 1.41 5.27 -16.92
N TYR A 305 1.63 6.44 -17.51
CA TYR A 305 2.96 7.05 -17.65
C TYR A 305 3.64 7.27 -16.29
N THR A 306 2.89 7.65 -15.25
CA THR A 306 3.47 7.82 -13.90
C THR A 306 3.97 6.52 -13.26
N ILE A 307 3.55 5.35 -13.76
CA ILE A 307 3.96 4.04 -13.24
C ILE A 307 4.65 3.17 -14.31
N SER A 308 4.92 3.70 -15.50
CA SER A 308 5.65 2.98 -16.55
C SER A 308 7.16 3.16 -16.40
N PRO A 309 7.95 2.08 -16.37
CA PRO A 309 9.41 2.19 -16.35
C PRO A 309 9.98 2.80 -17.63
N LYS A 310 9.22 2.84 -18.75
CA LYS A 310 9.66 3.53 -19.97
C LYS A 310 9.67 5.06 -19.81
N TRP A 311 9.01 5.56 -18.76
CA TRP A 311 8.96 6.97 -18.40
C TRP A 311 9.88 7.31 -17.22
N ALA A 312 10.75 6.38 -16.79
CA ALA A 312 11.64 6.58 -15.64
C ALA A 312 12.55 7.81 -15.79
N ASP A 313 13.06 8.07 -17.00
CA ASP A 313 13.96 9.19 -17.27
C ASP A 313 13.23 10.54 -17.47
N PHE A 314 11.90 10.51 -17.58
CA PHE A 314 11.08 11.71 -17.72
C PHE A 314 10.76 12.35 -16.36
N TRP A 315 10.51 11.55 -15.33
CA TRP A 315 10.06 12.06 -14.04
C TRP A 315 11.23 12.61 -13.20
N PRO A 316 10.95 13.57 -12.28
CA PRO A 316 11.96 14.09 -11.36
C PRO A 316 12.62 12.99 -10.52
N SER A 317 13.86 13.24 -10.08
CA SER A 317 14.61 12.24 -9.32
C SER A 317 13.89 11.82 -8.03
N GLY A 318 13.82 10.51 -7.79
CA GLY A 318 13.07 9.88 -6.70
C GLY A 318 11.65 9.45 -7.08
N SER A 319 11.16 9.86 -8.25
CA SER A 319 9.84 9.49 -8.79
C SER A 319 9.91 8.44 -9.89
N GLU A 320 11.07 7.83 -10.14
CA GLU A 320 11.28 6.86 -11.20
C GLU A 320 10.48 5.58 -10.93
N PRO A 321 9.61 5.11 -11.87
CA PRO A 321 8.90 3.86 -11.72
C PRO A 321 9.84 2.66 -11.89
N LEU A 322 9.65 1.63 -11.07
CA LEU A 322 10.45 0.41 -11.17
C LEU A 322 10.08 -0.41 -12.41
N ALA A 323 11.02 -1.21 -12.91
CA ALA A 323 10.81 -2.10 -14.05
C ALA A 323 9.65 -3.08 -13.79
N TYR A 324 8.86 -3.39 -14.83
CA TYR A 324 7.69 -4.29 -14.72
C TYR A 324 8.05 -5.66 -14.13
N GLU A 325 9.24 -6.17 -14.43
CA GLU A 325 9.75 -7.48 -14.00
C GLU A 325 10.46 -7.45 -12.63
N THR A 326 10.40 -6.33 -11.90
CA THR A 326 11.01 -6.22 -10.57
C THR A 326 10.36 -7.23 -9.62
N GLU A 327 11.19 -8.05 -8.98
CA GLU A 327 10.69 -9.08 -8.07
C GLU A 327 9.94 -8.45 -6.88
N ASN A 328 8.80 -9.03 -6.52
CA ASN A 328 7.90 -8.53 -5.47
C ASN A 328 7.33 -7.12 -5.75
N LEU A 329 7.44 -6.55 -6.94
CA LEU A 329 6.74 -5.32 -7.28
C LEU A 329 5.26 -5.58 -7.60
N ARG A 330 4.37 -4.72 -7.09
CA ARG A 330 2.97 -4.68 -7.48
C ARG A 330 2.62 -3.28 -7.97
N LYS A 331 2.08 -3.19 -9.19
CA LYS A 331 1.58 -1.96 -9.77
C LYS A 331 0.05 -1.97 -9.79
N TYR A 332 -0.54 -0.89 -9.31
CA TYR A 332 -1.98 -0.68 -9.28
C TYR A 332 -2.35 0.62 -9.98
N ALA A 333 -3.50 0.63 -10.62
CA ALA A 333 -4.12 1.84 -11.12
C ALA A 333 -5.54 1.96 -10.54
N VAL A 334 -5.90 3.13 -10.04
CA VAL A 334 -7.20 3.44 -9.44
C VAL A 334 -7.82 4.55 -10.24
N PHE A 335 -8.89 4.25 -10.97
CA PHE A 335 -9.57 5.20 -11.85
C PHE A 335 -10.94 5.57 -11.30
N MET A 336 -11.31 6.84 -11.34
CA MET A 336 -12.63 7.32 -10.94
C MET A 336 -13.18 8.26 -12.01
N THR A 337 -14.43 8.04 -12.42
CA THR A 337 -15.23 8.98 -13.25
C THR A 337 -16.70 8.92 -12.87
N ASP A 338 -17.44 10.02 -13.04
CA ASP A 338 -18.89 10.09 -12.88
C ASP A 338 -19.67 9.99 -14.20
N GLY A 339 -18.95 10.07 -15.33
CA GLY A 339 -19.56 10.43 -16.60
C GLY A 339 -19.04 9.68 -17.81
N ASP A 340 -19.46 10.18 -18.97
CA ASP A 340 -19.10 9.66 -20.28
C ASP A 340 -17.83 10.37 -20.74
N PHE A 341 -16.86 9.61 -21.25
CA PHE A 341 -15.69 10.24 -21.86
C PHE A 341 -16.14 10.88 -23.17
N ASN A 342 -16.21 12.21 -23.20
CA ASN A 342 -16.87 12.96 -24.25
C ASN A 342 -15.96 13.91 -25.05
N ARG A 343 -14.72 14.10 -24.61
CA ARG A 343 -13.68 14.88 -25.29
C ARG A 343 -12.56 13.98 -25.79
N TYR A 344 -11.95 14.33 -26.91
CA TYR A 344 -10.71 13.76 -27.42
C TYR A 344 -10.07 14.73 -28.40
N HIS A 345 -8.80 14.53 -28.72
CA HIS A 345 -8.06 15.33 -29.68
C HIS A 345 -7.74 14.50 -30.93
N ARG A 346 -7.64 15.18 -32.07
CA ARG A 346 -7.15 14.63 -33.34
C ARG A 346 -6.24 15.64 -34.05
N ASP A 347 -5.47 15.17 -35.02
CA ASP A 347 -4.73 16.05 -35.90
C ASP A 347 -5.70 16.67 -36.90
N ARG A 348 -5.53 17.95 -37.22
CA ARG A 348 -6.34 18.63 -38.22
C ARG A 348 -6.10 18.09 -39.62
N ASP A 349 -4.84 17.81 -39.96
CA ASP A 349 -4.35 17.45 -41.29
C ASP A 349 -3.80 16.00 -41.31
N ASP A 350 -4.39 15.12 -40.48
CA ASP A 350 -4.11 13.67 -40.38
C ASP A 350 -2.61 13.33 -40.24
N TYR A 351 -1.86 14.19 -39.55
CA TYR A 351 -0.42 14.07 -39.30
C TYR A 351 0.44 14.13 -40.59
N GLU A 352 -0.16 14.52 -41.73
CA GLU A 352 0.51 14.56 -43.04
C GLU A 352 1.64 15.59 -43.08
N ASP A 353 1.42 16.79 -42.51
CA ASP A 353 2.41 17.87 -42.50
C ASP A 353 3.67 17.52 -41.70
N VAL A 354 3.48 16.85 -40.55
CA VAL A 354 4.59 16.35 -39.71
C VAL A 354 5.36 15.28 -40.46
N GLU A 355 4.67 14.36 -41.12
CA GLU A 355 5.29 13.29 -41.91
C GLU A 355 6.07 13.81 -43.11
N ASP A 356 5.59 14.86 -43.77
CA ASP A 356 6.27 15.46 -44.90
C ASP A 356 7.50 16.25 -44.46
N ALA A 357 7.41 17.04 -43.37
CA ALA A 357 8.56 17.72 -42.77
C ALA A 357 9.63 16.72 -42.30
N ARG A 358 9.21 15.61 -41.69
CA ARG A 358 10.09 14.52 -41.24
C ARG A 358 10.83 13.85 -42.39
N LYS A 359 10.14 13.56 -43.51
CA LYS A 359 10.77 12.98 -44.70
C LYS A 359 11.78 13.94 -45.32
N GLU A 360 11.45 15.23 -45.41
CA GLU A 360 12.37 16.27 -45.91
C GLU A 360 13.63 16.34 -45.04
N LEU A 361 13.47 16.32 -43.71
CA LEU A 361 14.60 16.29 -42.77
C LEU A 361 15.47 15.04 -42.93
N ILE A 362 14.86 13.86 -43.12
CA ILE A 362 15.61 12.63 -43.37
C ILE A 362 16.40 12.71 -44.68
N ASP A 363 15.78 13.21 -45.76
CA ASP A 363 16.44 13.38 -47.06
C ASP A 363 17.63 14.34 -46.95
N ASP A 364 17.49 15.46 -46.26
CA ASP A 364 18.57 16.41 -45.99
C ASP A 364 19.72 15.75 -45.20
N LYS A 365 19.40 14.98 -44.16
CA LYS A 365 20.42 14.25 -43.39
C LYS A 365 21.13 13.15 -44.20
N ILE A 366 20.43 12.51 -45.12
CA ILE A 366 21.04 11.55 -46.05
C ILE A 366 22.07 12.26 -46.93
N ASP A 367 21.72 13.43 -47.46
CA ASP A 367 22.61 14.25 -48.29
C ASP A 367 23.82 14.77 -47.50
N GLU A 368 23.65 15.06 -46.21
CA GLU A 368 24.72 15.42 -45.28
C GLU A 368 25.57 14.22 -44.79
N GLY A 369 25.11 12.99 -45.05
CA GLY A 369 25.76 11.76 -44.59
C GLY A 369 25.62 11.51 -43.09
N THR A 370 24.63 12.13 -42.44
CA THR A 370 24.29 11.94 -41.02
C THR A 370 23.12 10.98 -40.82
N TRP A 371 22.52 10.47 -41.90
CA TRP A 371 21.47 9.45 -41.88
C TRP A 371 21.75 8.31 -42.86
N THR A 372 21.59 7.07 -42.39
CA THR A 372 21.70 5.85 -43.21
C THR A 372 20.32 5.31 -43.63
N PRO A 373 20.02 5.13 -44.93
CA PRO A 373 18.73 4.59 -45.36
C PRO A 373 18.42 3.17 -44.85
N GLY A 374 17.16 2.93 -44.44
CA GLY A 374 16.68 1.66 -43.88
C GLY A 374 16.49 1.74 -42.35
N PRO A 375 16.08 0.64 -41.68
CA PRO A 375 15.95 0.60 -40.21
C PRO A 375 17.31 0.63 -39.50
N ASN A 376 17.42 1.42 -38.42
CA ASN A 376 18.67 1.66 -37.68
C ASN A 376 18.52 1.30 -36.19
N PRO A 377 18.45 0.00 -35.85
CA PRO A 377 18.25 -0.47 -34.48
C PRO A 377 19.44 -0.18 -33.55
N ASP A 378 20.57 0.31 -34.07
CA ASP A 378 21.72 0.73 -33.29
C ASP A 378 21.64 2.18 -32.81
N GLY A 379 20.56 2.90 -33.15
CA GLY A 379 20.34 4.29 -32.79
C GLY A 379 21.25 5.28 -33.53
N SER A 380 21.88 4.85 -34.63
CA SER A 380 22.77 5.70 -35.45
C SER A 380 22.03 6.86 -36.14
N ASN A 381 20.72 6.71 -36.32
CA ASN A 381 19.83 7.70 -36.92
C ASN A 381 18.76 8.08 -35.89
N LYS A 382 19.06 9.07 -35.07
CA LYS A 382 18.09 9.70 -34.16
C LYS A 382 17.98 11.18 -34.45
N PHE A 383 16.79 11.72 -34.31
CA PHE A 383 16.60 13.17 -34.32
C PHE A 383 17.20 13.78 -33.05
N THR A 384 17.73 14.98 -33.19
CA THR A 384 18.12 15.79 -32.05
C THR A 384 16.88 16.35 -31.37
N ARG A 385 17.00 16.78 -30.11
CA ARG A 385 15.91 17.47 -29.43
C ARG A 385 15.38 18.67 -30.23
N GLN A 386 16.27 19.47 -30.81
CA GLN A 386 15.86 20.64 -31.62
C GLN A 386 15.05 20.21 -32.85
N GLU A 387 15.46 19.13 -33.52
CA GLU A 387 14.72 18.61 -34.67
C GLU A 387 13.33 18.09 -34.26
N HIS A 388 13.20 17.49 -33.06
CA HIS A 388 11.88 17.15 -32.53
C HIS A 388 11.04 18.38 -32.19
N GLU A 389 11.63 19.44 -31.62
CA GLU A 389 10.97 20.73 -31.37
C GLU A 389 10.46 21.31 -32.70
N ASP A 390 11.31 21.36 -33.73
CA ASP A 390 10.95 21.86 -35.07
C ASP A 390 9.82 21.04 -35.72
N LEU A 391 9.84 19.70 -35.57
CA LEU A 391 8.78 18.82 -36.09
C LEU A 391 7.47 18.94 -35.30
N ALA A 392 7.55 19.14 -33.98
CA ALA A 392 6.38 19.29 -33.13
C ALA A 392 5.58 20.57 -33.44
N GLU A 393 6.22 21.60 -34.00
CA GLU A 393 5.55 22.83 -34.46
C GLU A 393 4.56 22.59 -35.61
N PHE A 394 4.70 21.50 -36.37
CA PHE A 394 3.79 21.16 -37.47
C PHE A 394 2.53 20.42 -37.01
N VAL A 395 2.45 20.01 -35.73
CA VAL A 395 1.29 19.26 -35.24
C VAL A 395 0.17 20.22 -34.86
N ASP A 396 -0.97 20.15 -35.55
CA ASP A 396 -2.17 20.95 -35.25
C ASP A 396 -3.23 20.10 -34.57
N TRP A 397 -3.55 20.44 -33.34
CA TRP A 397 -4.46 19.69 -32.49
C TRP A 397 -5.85 20.29 -32.56
N ASP A 398 -6.84 19.49 -32.92
CA ASP A 398 -8.25 19.87 -32.89
C ASP A 398 -8.99 19.08 -31.80
N GLU A 399 -9.65 19.79 -30.90
CA GLU A 399 -10.58 19.20 -29.94
C GLU A 399 -11.85 18.72 -30.66
N GLU A 400 -12.26 17.50 -30.36
CA GLU A 400 -13.44 16.87 -30.90
C GLU A 400 -14.28 16.21 -29.80
N SER A 401 -15.55 15.96 -30.13
CA SER A 401 -16.47 15.30 -29.21
C SER A 401 -16.94 13.94 -29.70
N SER A 402 -16.98 12.97 -28.80
CA SER A 402 -17.60 11.67 -29.05
C SER A 402 -18.40 11.25 -27.82
N SER A 403 -19.22 10.21 -27.87
CA SER A 403 -19.98 9.82 -26.67
C SER A 403 -20.36 8.34 -26.66
N GLY A 404 -20.52 7.82 -25.46
CA GLY A 404 -20.87 6.47 -25.12
C GLY A 404 -19.70 5.51 -25.20
N PRO A 405 -19.98 4.24 -24.84
CA PRO A 405 -18.95 3.21 -24.66
C PRO A 405 -18.26 2.76 -25.96
N LYS A 406 -18.61 3.37 -27.10
CA LYS A 406 -18.01 3.17 -28.43
C LYS A 406 -17.52 4.48 -29.07
N GLY A 407 -17.59 5.60 -28.35
CA GLY A 407 -16.96 6.85 -28.76
C GLY A 407 -15.44 6.70 -28.80
N THR A 408 -14.76 7.56 -29.55
CA THR A 408 -13.31 7.51 -29.77
C THR A 408 -12.54 7.52 -28.46
N SER A 409 -12.83 8.48 -27.57
CA SER A 409 -12.27 8.58 -26.21
C SER A 409 -12.48 7.30 -25.39
N SER A 410 -13.72 6.81 -25.34
CA SER A 410 -14.07 5.58 -24.63
C SER A 410 -13.35 4.34 -25.18
N MET A 411 -13.16 4.25 -26.49
CA MET A 411 -12.43 3.15 -27.12
C MET A 411 -10.92 3.24 -26.85
N ARG A 412 -10.34 4.45 -26.88
CA ARG A 412 -8.94 4.70 -26.51
C ARG A 412 -8.69 4.32 -25.05
N ALA A 413 -9.55 4.73 -24.12
CA ALA A 413 -9.46 4.33 -22.71
C ALA A 413 -9.42 2.80 -22.54
N LYS A 414 -10.31 2.07 -23.22
CA LYS A 414 -10.34 0.59 -23.17
C LYS A 414 -9.07 -0.04 -23.73
N ALA A 415 -8.51 0.53 -24.79
CA ALA A 415 -7.25 0.07 -25.37
C ALA A 415 -6.10 0.24 -24.38
N VAL A 416 -6.00 1.43 -23.76
CA VAL A 416 -5.00 1.72 -22.71
C VAL A 416 -5.15 0.75 -21.53
N CYS A 417 -6.37 0.59 -20.99
CA CYS A 417 -6.64 -0.35 -19.91
C CYS A 417 -6.27 -1.81 -20.27
N SER A 418 -6.50 -2.22 -21.52
CA SER A 418 -6.11 -3.56 -21.98
C SER A 418 -4.59 -3.72 -22.03
N ASN A 419 -3.87 -2.71 -22.48
CA ASN A 419 -2.42 -2.72 -22.56
C ASN A 419 -1.77 -2.64 -21.17
N MET A 420 -2.32 -1.85 -20.24
CA MET A 420 -1.92 -1.86 -18.83
C MET A 420 -2.05 -3.24 -18.18
N LYS A 421 -3.19 -3.92 -18.40
CA LYS A 421 -3.42 -5.29 -17.90
C LYS A 421 -2.40 -6.28 -18.48
N SER A 422 -1.97 -6.09 -19.73
CA SER A 422 -0.91 -6.92 -20.34
C SER A 422 0.45 -6.77 -19.67
N GLN A 423 0.70 -5.64 -18.99
CA GLN A 423 1.90 -5.38 -18.18
C GLN A 423 1.71 -5.80 -16.70
N ASN A 424 0.71 -6.64 -16.40
CA ASN A 424 0.41 -7.13 -15.06
C ASN A 424 0.06 -6.00 -14.04
N ILE A 425 -0.50 -4.89 -14.53
CA ILE A 425 -1.03 -3.81 -13.68
C ILE A 425 -2.46 -4.16 -13.29
N THR A 426 -2.75 -4.15 -11.99
CA THR A 426 -4.12 -4.35 -11.48
C THR A 426 -4.87 -3.03 -11.49
N ILE A 427 -5.94 -2.96 -12.28
CA ILE A 427 -6.81 -1.79 -12.44
C ILE A 427 -8.05 -1.93 -11.55
N TYR A 428 -8.18 -1.02 -10.60
CA TYR A 428 -9.39 -0.71 -9.88
C TYR A 428 -10.10 0.45 -10.58
N SER A 429 -11.40 0.32 -10.80
CA SER A 429 -12.18 1.37 -11.48
C SER A 429 -13.47 1.64 -10.73
N ILE A 430 -13.77 2.92 -10.53
CA ILE A 430 -14.95 3.41 -9.84
C ILE A 430 -15.79 4.20 -10.84
N TYR A 431 -17.04 3.81 -11.02
CA TYR A 431 -18.03 4.64 -11.70
C TYR A 431 -18.94 5.30 -10.66
N PHE A 432 -18.96 6.63 -10.63
CA PHE A 432 -19.75 7.43 -9.72
C PHE A 432 -21.01 7.98 -10.39
N GLY A 433 -22.06 7.16 -10.49
CA GLY A 433 -23.27 7.56 -11.17
C GLY A 433 -24.31 6.46 -11.23
N THR A 434 -25.34 6.66 -12.04
CA THR A 434 -26.45 5.70 -12.18
C THR A 434 -26.66 5.21 -13.62
N SER A 435 -25.89 5.71 -14.60
CA SER A 435 -26.05 5.31 -16.00
C SER A 435 -25.45 3.93 -16.27
N ASN A 436 -26.25 3.05 -16.86
CA ASN A 436 -25.79 1.74 -17.34
C ASN A 436 -24.97 1.83 -18.65
N ARG A 437 -24.99 2.99 -19.32
CA ARG A 437 -24.25 3.19 -20.58
C ARG A 437 -22.83 3.69 -20.30
N GLU A 438 -22.71 4.74 -19.50
CA GLU A 438 -21.42 5.36 -19.14
C GLU A 438 -20.53 4.40 -18.34
N ARG A 439 -21.11 3.67 -17.37
CA ARG A 439 -20.34 2.76 -16.50
C ARG A 439 -19.58 1.66 -17.23
N ARG A 440 -19.96 1.31 -18.47
CA ARG A 440 -19.36 0.19 -19.22
C ARG A 440 -17.88 0.38 -19.51
N VAL A 441 -17.42 1.63 -19.66
CA VAL A 441 -15.99 1.89 -19.88
C VAL A 441 -15.19 1.49 -18.65
N MET A 442 -15.70 1.85 -17.47
CA MET A 442 -15.10 1.48 -16.19
C MET A 442 -15.19 -0.03 -15.94
N GLU A 443 -16.33 -0.67 -16.20
CA GLU A 443 -16.47 -2.13 -16.14
C GLU A 443 -15.44 -2.85 -17.04
N ASP A 444 -15.21 -2.37 -18.27
CA ASP A 444 -14.23 -2.96 -19.20
C ASP A 444 -12.77 -2.70 -18.76
N CYS A 445 -12.51 -1.56 -18.11
CA CYS A 445 -11.18 -1.19 -17.63
C CYS A 445 -10.74 -2.00 -16.42
N ALA A 446 -11.66 -2.32 -15.50
CA ALA A 446 -11.38 -3.16 -14.33
C ALA A 446 -10.63 -4.45 -14.72
N SER A 447 -9.77 -4.93 -13.82
CA SER A 447 -9.04 -6.19 -14.05
C SER A 447 -9.93 -7.42 -13.89
N ASN A 448 -10.94 -7.33 -13.02
CA ASN A 448 -11.98 -8.33 -12.78
C ASN A 448 -13.19 -7.68 -12.09
N ASP A 449 -14.25 -8.45 -11.90
CA ASP A 449 -15.50 -8.00 -11.29
C ASP A 449 -15.32 -7.47 -9.85
N ASP A 450 -14.34 -7.98 -9.10
CA ASP A 450 -14.06 -7.55 -7.71
C ASP A 450 -13.28 -6.23 -7.65
N THR A 451 -12.67 -5.81 -8.77
CA THR A 451 -11.94 -4.53 -8.90
C THR A 451 -12.79 -3.40 -9.50
N PHE A 452 -14.05 -3.69 -9.84
CA PHE A 452 -15.02 -2.69 -10.29
C PHE A 452 -15.94 -2.23 -9.14
N TYR A 453 -16.11 -0.92 -9.01
CA TYR A 453 -16.94 -0.32 -7.97
C TYR A 453 -17.98 0.61 -8.58
N LEU A 454 -19.26 0.35 -8.29
CA LEU A 454 -20.36 1.25 -8.60
C LEU A 454 -20.72 2.08 -7.37
N ALA A 455 -20.49 3.39 -7.44
CA ALA A 455 -20.89 4.35 -6.43
C ALA A 455 -22.06 5.19 -6.94
N THR A 456 -23.18 5.22 -6.21
CA THR A 456 -24.38 5.97 -6.63
C THR A 456 -24.68 7.16 -5.72
N ASN A 457 -23.83 7.43 -4.74
CA ASN A 457 -23.92 8.53 -3.77
C ASN A 457 -22.58 8.73 -3.06
N GLU A 458 -22.46 9.83 -2.32
CA GLU A 458 -21.23 10.24 -1.64
C GLU A 458 -20.64 9.17 -0.70
N SER A 459 -21.49 8.53 0.12
CA SER A 459 -21.06 7.49 1.05
C SER A 459 -20.53 6.26 0.31
N ALA A 460 -21.13 5.89 -0.81
CA ALA A 460 -20.68 4.78 -1.63
C ALA A 460 -19.35 5.08 -2.33
N LEU A 461 -19.12 6.34 -2.73
CA LEU A 461 -17.85 6.78 -3.32
C LEU A 461 -16.72 6.68 -2.30
N ILE A 462 -16.92 7.24 -1.11
CA ILE A 462 -15.94 7.16 -0.01
C ILE A 462 -15.63 5.70 0.33
N LEU A 463 -16.67 4.86 0.45
CA LEU A 463 -16.50 3.43 0.76
C LEU A 463 -15.75 2.68 -0.35
N ALA A 464 -15.91 3.05 -1.63
CA ALA A 464 -15.17 2.43 -2.72
C ALA A 464 -13.67 2.70 -2.60
N PHE A 465 -13.27 3.96 -2.38
CA PHE A 465 -11.86 4.31 -2.15
C PHE A 465 -11.28 3.63 -0.91
N GLU A 466 -12.02 3.56 0.20
CA GLU A 466 -11.59 2.85 1.41
C GLU A 466 -11.41 1.35 1.17
N LYS A 467 -12.32 0.70 0.43
CA LYS A 467 -12.19 -0.70 0.07
C LYS A 467 -10.98 -0.96 -0.81
N ILE A 468 -10.77 -0.14 -1.84
CA ILE A 468 -9.58 -0.25 -2.71
C ILE A 468 -8.30 -0.09 -1.90
N ALA A 469 -8.26 0.87 -0.98
CA ALA A 469 -7.12 1.06 -0.10
C ALA A 469 -6.86 -0.17 0.78
N ASN A 470 -7.92 -0.76 1.34
CA ASN A 470 -7.83 -1.98 2.12
C ASN A 470 -7.45 -3.17 1.27
N ASP A 471 -7.92 -3.32 0.04
CA ASP A 471 -7.54 -4.42 -0.85
C ASP A 471 -6.04 -4.35 -1.19
N ILE A 472 -5.55 -3.16 -1.55
CA ILE A 472 -4.12 -2.92 -1.80
C ILE A 472 -3.30 -3.22 -0.53
N LYS A 473 -3.83 -2.91 0.66
CA LYS A 473 -3.24 -3.26 1.97
C LYS A 473 -3.39 -4.72 2.37
N ASP A 474 -4.44 -5.42 2.00
CA ASP A 474 -4.79 -6.76 2.47
C ASP A 474 -4.14 -7.82 1.60
N ILE A 475 -4.00 -7.58 0.29
CA ILE A 475 -3.03 -8.25 -0.58
C ILE A 475 -1.61 -8.09 -0.02
N TYR A 476 -1.46 -7.10 0.84
CA TYR A 476 -0.26 -6.75 1.57
C TYR A 476 -0.30 -7.11 3.08
N LEU A 477 -1.29 -7.83 3.59
CA LEU A 477 -1.29 -8.32 4.97
C LEU A 477 -1.66 -9.80 5.04
N SER A 478 -2.19 -10.37 3.96
CA SER A 478 -2.58 -11.77 3.87
C SER A 478 -1.69 -12.52 2.87
N GLN A 479 -0.72 -13.29 3.40
CA GLN A 479 -0.39 -14.67 2.99
C GLN A 479 0.22 -15.46 4.15
#